data_AF-A0A3D0RJF1-F1
#
_entry.id   AF-A0A3D0RJF1-F1
#
_cell.length_a   1.000
_cell.length_b   1.000
_cell.length_c   1.000
_cell.angle_alpha   90.00
_cell.angle_beta   90.00
_cell.angle_gamma   90.00
#
_symmetry.space_group_name_H-M   'P 1'
#
loop_
_entity.id
_entity.type
_entity.pdbx_description
1 polymer ?
#
loop_
_entity_poly.entity_id
_entity_poly.type
_entity_poly.pdbx_seq_one_letter_code
_entity_poly.pdbx_strand_id
1 'polypeptide(L)' 'TNKYAEGYPGRRYYGGCEVVDLGEQLAIDRLKKLFNAEWANVQPHS' A
#
# COMPACT_ATOMS: atom_id res chain seq x y z
N THR A 1 -8.01 -9.93 0.78
CA THR A 1 -8.83 -10.36 1.93
C THR A 1 -8.29 -11.61 2.63
N ASN A 2 -7.54 -12.50 1.95
CA ASN A 2 -6.96 -13.71 2.57
C ASN A 2 -5.51 -13.55 3.09
N LYS A 3 -4.95 -12.34 3.08
CA LYS A 3 -3.56 -12.08 3.44
C LYS A 3 -3.45 -10.96 4.47
N TYR A 4 -2.83 -11.27 5.62
CA TYR A 4 -2.44 -10.29 6.62
C TYR A 4 -1.14 -9.61 6.17
N ALA A 5 -1.21 -8.30 5.94
CA ALA A 5 -0.12 -7.47 5.44
C ALA A 5 0.05 -6.21 6.31
N GLU A 6 0.03 -6.37 7.64
CA GLU A 6 0.25 -5.26 8.57
C GLU A 6 1.65 -4.65 8.35
N GLY A 7 1.72 -3.32 8.45
CA GLY A 7 2.90 -2.53 8.10
C GLY A 7 2.74 -1.81 6.76
N TYR A 8 3.83 -1.30 6.21
CA TYR A 8 3.85 -0.62 4.91
C TYR A 8 4.60 -1.47 3.87
N PRO A 9 4.48 -1.17 2.56
CA PRO A 9 5.21 -1.89 1.52
C PRO A 9 6.71 -1.99 1.83
N GLY A 10 7.29 -3.20 1.74
CA GLY A 10 8.70 -3.46 2.10
C GLY A 10 9.03 -3.46 3.60
N ARG A 11 8.05 -3.15 4.47
CA ARG A 11 8.18 -3.18 5.94
C ARG A 11 6.95 -3.83 6.57
N ARG A 12 6.74 -5.11 6.23
CA ARG A 12 5.62 -5.92 6.72
C ARG A 12 6.02 -6.71 7.95
N TYR A 13 5.05 -6.95 8.84
CA TYR A 13 5.23 -7.86 9.97
C TYR A 13 5.18 -9.34 9.56
N TYR A 14 4.58 -9.66 8.40
CA TYR A 14 4.47 -11.02 7.87
C TYR A 14 5.08 -11.13 6.47
N GLY A 15 5.75 -12.24 6.18
CA GLY A 15 6.30 -12.54 4.86
C GLY A 15 5.23 -12.96 3.83
N GLY A 16 5.59 -12.97 2.54
CA GLY A 16 4.68 -13.35 1.46
C GLY A 16 3.69 -12.26 1.03
N CYS A 17 4.02 -10.99 1.28
CA CYS A 17 3.16 -9.84 0.99
C CYS A 17 3.49 -9.16 -0.35
N GLU A 18 4.31 -9.76 -1.21
CA GLU A 18 4.88 -9.14 -2.42
C GLU A 18 3.78 -8.63 -3.37
N VAL A 19 2.72 -9.40 -3.56
CA VAL A 19 1.58 -9.02 -4.40
C VAL A 19 0.76 -7.88 -3.77
N VAL A 20 0.64 -7.87 -2.44
CA VAL A 20 -0.06 -6.81 -1.70
C VAL A 20 0.73 -5.51 -1.76
N ASP A 21 2.06 -5.59 -1.59
CA ASP A 21 2.99 -4.47 -1.69
C ASP A 21 2.92 -3.81 -3.07
N LEU A 22 2.89 -4.61 -4.14
CA LEU A 22 2.75 -4.11 -5.49
C LEU A 22 1.41 -3.37 -5.69
N GLY A 23 0.32 -3.94 -5.17
CA GLY A 23 -1.00 -3.30 -5.23
C GLY A 23 -1.06 -1.98 -4.45
N GLU A 24 -0.50 -1.95 -3.24
CA GLU A 24 -0.49 -0.78 -2.37
C GLU A 24 0.39 0.33 -2.97
N GLN A 25 1.59 0.01 -3.46
CA GLN A 25 2.47 0.99 -4.12
C GLN A 25 1.82 1.57 -5.37
N LEU A 26 1.17 0.74 -6.20
CA LEU A 26 0.48 1.21 -7.40
C LEU A 26 -0.65 2.19 -7.06
N ALA A 27 -1.40 1.94 -5.97
CA ALA A 27 -2.45 2.84 -5.52
C ALA A 27 -1.88 4.16 -5.00
N ILE A 28 -0.80 4.12 -4.19
CA ILE A 28 -0.08 5.30 -3.71
C ILE A 28 0.41 6.15 -4.89
N ASP A 29 1.07 5.55 -5.88
CA ASP A 29 1.61 6.26 -7.04
C ASP A 29 0.51 6.94 -7.87
N ARG A 30 -0.63 6.26 -8.05
CA ARG A 30 -1.79 6.80 -8.75
C ARG A 30 -2.38 8.01 -8.03
N LEU A 31 -2.53 7.94 -6.70
CA LEU A 31 -3.06 9.05 -5.91
C LEU A 31 -2.10 10.23 -5.86
N LYS A 32 -0.80 9.98 -5.67
CA LYS A 32 0.23 11.02 -5.72
C LYS A 32 0.20 11.76 -7.05
N LYS A 33 0.06 11.04 -8.17
CA LYS A 33 -0.08 11.64 -9.50
C LYS A 33 -1.41 12.40 -9.68
N LEU A 34 -2.51 11.86 -9.18
CA LEU A 34 -3.85 12.46 -9.34
C LEU A 34 -4.00 13.76 -8.56
N PHE A 35 -3.47 13.81 -7.33
CA PHE A 35 -3.64 14.93 -6.41
C PHE A 35 -2.39 15.81 -6.28
N ASN A 36 -1.34 15.52 -7.06
CA ASN A 36 -0.02 16.17 -6.95
C ASN A 36 0.50 16.15 -5.50
N ALA A 37 0.33 15.02 -4.82
CA ALA A 37 0.66 14.86 -3.41
C ALA A 37 2.07 14.26 -3.24
N GLU A 38 2.78 14.71 -2.21
CA GLU A 38 4.08 14.13 -1.84
C GLU A 38 3.91 12.75 -1.17
N TRP A 39 2.80 12.56 -0.46
CA TRP A 39 2.50 11.33 0.29
C TRP A 39 1.01 10.97 0.16
N ALA A 40 0.72 9.66 0.13
CA ALA A 40 -0.64 9.13 0.15
C ALA A 40 -0.67 7.85 0.99
N ASN A 41 -1.68 7.70 1.84
CA ASN A 41 -1.96 6.48 2.60
C ASN A 41 -3.28 5.88 2.10
N VAL A 42 -3.25 4.61 1.69
CA VAL A 42 -4.38 3.90 1.07
C VAL A 42 -4.94 2.77 1.94
N GLN A 43 -4.47 2.65 3.18
CA GLN A 43 -4.91 1.62 4.14
C GLN A 43 -6.21 1.92 4.92
N PRO A 44 -6.68 3.17 5.11
CA PRO A 44 -7.93 3.43 5.84
C PRO A 44 -9.14 2.69 5.25
N HIS A 45 -9.91 2.00 6.10
CA HIS A 45 -11.09 1.23 5.68
C HIS A 45 -12.37 2.07 5.56
N SER A 46 -12.46 3.19 6.28
CA SER A 46 -13.45 4.25 6.13
C SER A 46 -13.03 5.48 6.93
#